data_AF-U2FVP3-F1
#
_entry.id   AF-U2FVP3-F1
#
_cell.length_a   1.000
_cell.length_b   1.000
_cell.length_c   1.000
_cell.angle_alpha   90.00
_cell.angle_beta   90.00
_cell.angle_gamma   90.00
#
_symmetry.space_group_name_H-M   'P 1'
#
loop_
_entity.id
_entity.type
_entity.pdbx_description
1 polymer ?
#
loop_
_entity_poly.entity_id
_entity_poly.type
_entity_poly.pdbx_seq_one_letter_code
_entity_poly.pdbx_strand_id
1 'polypeptide(L)' 'MSDIAIDLPFPVIAILMGAIYWPVTLCVGAVGLYVGVARLRGIGRVVCVAIALLFIVDAGAGIYEALRQGLNASH' A
#
# COMPACT_ATOMS: atom_id res chain seq x y z
N MET A 1 -19.67 14.06 -25.20
CA MET A 1 -18.45 13.72 -24.45
C MET A 1 -18.86 12.59 -23.51
N SER A 2 -18.49 11.33 -23.77
CA SER A 2 -18.81 10.22 -22.85
C SER A 2 -17.80 10.27 -21.72
N ASP A 3 -18.27 10.60 -20.51
CA ASP A 3 -17.51 10.46 -19.28
C ASP A 3 -17.21 8.96 -19.08
N ILE A 4 -16.00 8.54 -19.46
CA ILE A 4 -15.47 7.23 -19.14
C ILE A 4 -15.09 7.28 -17.66
N ALA A 5 -16.11 7.12 -16.81
CA ALA A 5 -15.92 6.77 -15.41
C ALA A 5 -15.36 5.34 -15.42
N ILE A 6 -14.03 5.22 -15.47
CA ILE A 6 -13.37 3.96 -15.14
C ILE A 6 -13.70 3.74 -13.67
N ASP A 7 -14.72 2.92 -13.42
CA ASP A 7 -15.14 2.50 -12.08
C ASP A 7 -14.09 1.53 -11.54
N LEU A 8 -12.89 2.08 -11.29
CA LEU A 8 -11.73 1.31 -10.89
C LEU A 8 -11.94 0.98 -9.41
N PRO A 9 -12.06 -0.31 -9.05
CA PRO A 9 -12.35 -0.68 -7.68
C PRO A 9 -11.27 -0.10 -6.77
N PHE A 10 -11.67 0.47 -5.64
CA PHE A 10 -10.80 1.07 -4.63
C PHE A 10 -9.47 0.32 -4.38
N PRO A 11 -9.43 -1.02 -4.24
CA PRO A 11 -8.16 -1.74 -4.07
C PRO A 11 -7.17 -1.55 -5.23
N VAL A 12 -7.65 -1.42 -6.46
CA VAL A 12 -6.79 -1.21 -7.64
C VAL A 12 -6.23 0.21 -7.67
N ILE A 13 -7.03 1.21 -7.29
CA ILE A 13 -6.55 2.60 -7.11
C ILE A 13 -5.48 2.65 -6.00
N ALA A 14 -5.71 1.95 -4.90
CA ALA A 14 -4.76 1.88 -3.78
C ALA A 14 -3.42 1.28 -4.22
N ILE A 15 -3.43 0.22 -5.03
CA ILE A 15 -2.21 -0.41 -5.56
C ILE A 15 -1.46 0.53 -6.53
N LEU A 16 -2.18 1.17 -7.46
CA LEU A 16 -1.59 2.13 -8.39
C LEU A 16 -0.97 3.34 -7.68
N MET A 17 -1.69 3.90 -6.71
CA MET A 17 -1.20 5.02 -5.90
C MET A 17 -0.06 4.58 -4.99
N GLY A 18 -0.08 3.36 -4.49
CA GLY A 18 0.99 2.84 -3.65
C GLY A 18 2.27 2.52 -4.40
N ALA A 19 2.22 2.21 -5.70
CA ALA A 19 3.43 2.15 -6.53
C ALA A 19 4.12 3.53 -6.66
N ILE A 20 3.34 4.61 -6.74
CA ILE A 20 3.85 6.00 -6.91
C ILE A 20 4.22 6.63 -5.56
N TYR A 21 3.41 6.40 -4.54
CA TYR A 21 3.53 6.95 -3.19
C TYR A 21 3.92 5.88 -2.18
N TRP A 22 4.74 4.90 -2.61
CA TRP A 22 5.18 3.78 -1.78
C TRP A 22 5.71 4.18 -0.39
N PRO A 23 6.37 5.34 -0.17
CA PRO A 23 6.78 5.72 1.18
C PRO A 23 5.57 6.02 2.09
N VAL A 24 4.52 6.60 1.53
CA VAL A 24 3.29 6.98 2.24
C VAL A 24 2.47 5.74 2.58
N THR A 25 2.32 4.79 1.64
CA THR A 25 1.61 3.53 1.91
C THR A 25 2.34 2.69 2.95
N LEU A 26 3.68 2.70 2.97
CA LEU A 26 4.47 2.06 4.02
C LEU A 26 4.24 2.71 5.40
N CYS A 27 4.21 4.04 5.47
CA CYS A 27 3.90 4.77 6.71
C CYS A 27 2.49 4.44 7.23
N VAL A 28 1.49 4.43 6.36
CA VAL A 28 0.11 4.08 6.72
C VAL A 28 0.02 2.62 7.18
N GLY A 29 0.68 1.70 6.48
CA GLY A 29 0.81 0.30 6.88
C GLY A 29 1.44 0.14 8.27
N ALA A 30 2.57 0.81 8.52
CA ALA A 30 3.26 0.75 9.82
C ALA A 30 2.40 1.32 10.97
N VAL A 31 1.74 2.46 10.76
CA VAL A 31 0.84 3.06 11.75
C VAL A 31 -0.38 2.18 11.98
N GLY A 32 -0.98 1.64 10.92
CA GLY A 32 -2.11 0.72 11.01
C GLY A 32 -1.76 -0.57 11.75
N LEU A 33 -0.55 -1.08 11.55
CA LEU A 33 -0.05 -2.27 12.25
C LEU A 33 0.20 -1.96 13.74
N TYR A 34 0.79 -0.81 14.05
CA TYR A 34 0.98 -0.36 15.44
C TYR A 34 -0.36 -0.17 16.16
N VAL A 35 -1.32 0.56 15.56
CA VAL A 35 -2.65 0.78 16.14
C VAL A 35 -3.43 -0.54 16.24
N GLY A 36 -3.38 -1.37 15.21
CA GLY A 36 -4.02 -2.68 15.17
C GLY A 36 -3.53 -3.60 16.28
N VAL A 37 -2.22 -3.66 16.50
CA VAL A 37 -1.61 -4.51 17.52
C VAL A 37 -1.73 -3.92 18.93
N ALA A 38 -1.53 -2.61 19.10
CA ALA A 38 -1.44 -1.98 20.41
C ALA A 38 -2.79 -1.56 21.00
N ARG A 39 -3.77 -1.19 20.17
CA ARG A 39 -5.02 -0.56 20.62
C ARG A 39 -6.28 -1.39 20.38
N LEU A 40 -6.30 -2.27 19.37
CA LEU A 40 -7.49 -3.05 19.03
C LEU A 40 -7.46 -4.45 19.68
N ARG A 41 -8.64 -4.94 20.08
CA ARG A 41 -8.85 -6.31 20.60
C ARG A 41 -9.89 -7.04 19.76
N GLY A 42 -9.79 -8.37 19.71
CA GLY A 42 -10.73 -9.22 18.96
C GLY A 42 -10.61 -9.08 17.43
N ILE A 43 -11.72 -9.24 16.73
CA ILE A 43 -11.78 -9.29 15.25
C ILE A 43 -11.26 -7.99 14.61
N GLY A 44 -11.50 -6.84 15.25
CA GLY A 44 -11.01 -5.55 14.77
C GLY A 44 -9.49 -5.50 14.63
N ARG A 45 -8.74 -6.17 15.52
CA ARG A 45 -7.28 -6.28 15.41
C ARG A 45 -6.86 -7.08 14.19
N VAL A 46 -7.55 -8.20 13.91
CA VAL A 46 -7.22 -9.08 12.78
C VAL A 46 -7.43 -8.35 11.46
N VAL A 47 -8.57 -7.67 11.31
CA VAL A 47 -8.88 -6.88 10.11
C VAL A 47 -7.88 -5.74 9.93
N CYS A 48 -7.56 -5.02 11.00
CA CYS A 48 -6.63 -3.88 10.93
C CYS A 48 -5.20 -4.33 10.57
N VAL A 49 -4.73 -5.45 11.15
CA VAL A 49 -3.43 -6.03 10.80
C VAL A 49 -3.41 -6.55 9.37
N ALA A 50 -4.48 -7.21 8.91
CA ALA A 50 -4.57 -7.70 7.53
C ALA A 50 -4.48 -6.54 6.52
N ILE A 51 -5.22 -5.44 6.77
CA ILE A 51 -5.16 -4.24 5.92
C ILE A 51 -3.77 -3.60 5.97
N ALA A 52 -3.18 -3.48 7.15
CA ALA A 52 -1.83 -2.92 7.32
C ALA A 52 -0.77 -3.73 6.55
N LEU A 53 -0.87 -5.05 6.57
CA LEU A 53 0.02 -5.93 5.81
C LEU A 53 -0.14 -5.75 4.30
N LEU A 54 -1.37 -5.57 3.80
CA LEU A 54 -1.59 -5.27 2.38
C LEU A 54 -0.88 -3.99 1.94
N PHE A 55 -0.96 -2.92 2.75
CA PHE A 55 -0.23 -1.68 2.49
C PHE A 55 1.30 -1.85 2.51
N ILE A 56 1.82 -2.72 3.39
CA ILE A 56 3.26 -3.01 3.45
C ILE A 56 3.72 -3.79 2.22
N VAL A 57 2.96 -4.81 1.80
CA VAL A 57 3.28 -5.60 0.59
C VAL A 57 3.28 -4.72 -0.65
N ASP A 58 2.27 -3.86 -0.76
CA ASP A 58 2.14 -2.91 -1.85
C ASP A 58 3.30 -1.89 -1.89
N ALA A 59 3.66 -1.32 -0.73
CA ALA A 59 4.84 -0.46 -0.62
C ALA A 59 6.16 -1.20 -0.96
N GLY A 60 6.26 -2.48 -0.61
CA GLY A 60 7.39 -3.34 -0.97
C GLY A 60 7.55 -3.50 -2.47
N ALA A 61 6.44 -3.60 -3.22
CA ALA A 61 6.48 -3.63 -4.68
C ALA A 61 7.00 -2.31 -5.26
N GLY A 62 6.58 -1.16 -4.71
CA GLY A 62 7.11 0.16 -5.10
C GLY A 62 8.62 0.30 -4.85
N ILE A 63 9.12 -0.18 -3.70
CA ILE A 63 10.56 -0.21 -3.40
C ILE A 63 11.32 -1.09 -4.40
N TYR A 64 10.79 -2.26 -4.72
CA TYR A 64 11.42 -3.18 -5.67
C TYR A 64 11.57 -2.55 -7.05
N GLU A 65 10.53 -1.90 -7.56
CA GLU A 65 10.59 -1.23 -8.86
C GLU A 65 11.53 -0.01 -8.83
N ALA A 66 11.52 0.79 -7.77
CA ALA A 66 12.45 1.91 -7.62
C ALA A 66 13.92 1.43 -7.59
N LEU A 67 14.20 0.35 -6.87
CA LEU A 67 15.55 -0.25 -6.83
C LEU A 67 15.96 -0.82 -8.20
N ARG A 68 15.05 -1.53 -8.86
CA ARG A 68 15.26 -2.07 -10.21
C ARG A 68 15.56 -0.98 -11.22
N GLN A 69 14.82 0.13 -11.19
CA GLN A 69 15.06 1.28 -12.05
C GLN A 69 16.41 1.94 -11.75
N GLY A 70 16.77 2.12 -10.47
CA GLY A 70 18.06 2.68 -10.07
C GLY A 70 19.26 1.83 -10.50
N LEU A 71 19.14 0.50 -10.42
CA LEU A 71 20.14 -0.44 -10.91
C LEU A 71 20.31 -0.34 -12.44
N ASN A 72 19.20 -0.30 -13.19
CA ASN A 72 19.23 -0.19 -14.64
C ASN A 72 19.77 1.16 -15.15
N ALA A 73 19.61 2.24 -14.38
CA ALA A 73 20.13 3.56 -14.73
C ALA A 73 21.64 3.72 -14.45
N SER A 74 22.24 2.78 -13.72
CA SER A 74 23.66 2.80 -13.32
C SER A 74 24.58 2.00 -14.26
N HIS A 75 24.03 1.44 -15.35
CA HIS A 75 24.70 0.57 -16.30
C HIS A 75 24.48 1.06 -17.74
#